data_AF-A0A354CPX3-F1
#
_entry.id   AF-A0A354CPX3-F1
#
_cell.length_a   1.000
_cell.length_b   1.000
_cell.length_c   1.000
_cell.angle_alpha   90.00
_cell.angle_beta   90.00
_cell.angle_gamma   90.00
#
_symmetry.space_group_name_H-M   'P 1'
#
loop_
_entity.id
_entity.type
_entity.pdbx_description
1 polymer ?
#
loop_
_entity_poly.entity_id
_entity_poly.type
_entity_poly.pdbx_seq_one_letter_code
_entity_poly.pdbx_strand_id
1 'polypeptide(L)'
;MLAQSGISDGRSGDIKSGFAAIIGRPNVGKSTLMNRIIGQKIAITSNKPQTTRNRIQTVYTDDRGQIVFLDTPGIHKAKNKLGEYMVGAAEKTIDEVDLVLWLVEPSSFIGAGDEHILERLSKVKSPVVLVINKIDTIKKEEVLPVIAEYKNKMDFAEIVPISAYDGTGTDDLVDVIFKYMPYGPMFYDEDTVTDQPMRQIVAEIVREKALHALDEEVPHGIAVVIDSMKKRKGKKITDIDATIICERESHKGIIIGKGGSMLKKIGTNARFEIEKLLEQKVNLKLFVKVKKEWRDSDFLLKNFGYDAKNDFK
;
A
#
# COMPACT_ATOMS: atom_id res chain seq x y z
N MET A 1 -19.89 13.33 11.52
CA MET A 1 -20.90 12.73 12.42
C MET A 1 -20.78 11.22 12.33
N LEU A 2 -19.91 10.63 13.13
CA LEU A 2 -19.83 9.18 13.33
C LEU A 2 -19.55 8.97 14.81
N ALA A 3 -20.63 8.89 15.57
CA ALA A 3 -20.63 8.39 16.94
C ALA A 3 -21.89 7.56 17.07
N GLN A 4 -21.73 6.24 16.94
CA GLN A 4 -22.51 5.19 17.61
C GLN A 4 -22.23 3.84 16.94
N SER A 5 -21.23 3.14 17.45
CA SER A 5 -21.22 1.68 17.50
C SER A 5 -20.43 1.32 18.75
N GLY A 6 -21.14 0.79 19.75
CA GLY A 6 -20.57 0.44 21.05
C GLY A 6 -19.52 -0.66 20.91
N ILE A 7 -18.38 -0.44 21.56
CA ILE A 7 -17.36 -1.45 21.86
C ILE A 7 -17.00 -1.30 23.34
N SER A 8 -16.79 -2.47 23.95
CA SER A 8 -16.75 -2.85 25.36
C SER A 8 -15.88 -2.03 26.30
N ASP A 9 -16.33 -1.93 27.55
CA ASP A 9 -15.58 -1.52 28.74
C ASP A 9 -14.30 -2.37 28.91
N GLY A 10 -13.19 -1.87 28.37
CA GLY A 10 -11.84 -2.38 28.59
C GLY A 10 -10.90 -1.21 28.87
N ARG A 11 -10.58 -1.00 30.16
CA ARG A 11 -9.57 -0.07 30.72
C ARG A 11 -9.13 1.06 29.78
N SER A 12 -9.91 2.13 29.71
CA SER A 12 -9.68 3.33 28.90
C SER A 12 -8.52 4.23 29.36
N GLY A 13 -7.55 3.71 30.13
CA GLY A 13 -6.47 4.48 30.74
C GLY A 13 -5.08 4.29 30.11
N ASP A 14 -4.79 3.10 29.56
CA ASP A 14 -3.41 2.71 29.21
C ASP A 14 -3.22 2.24 27.74
N ILE A 15 -4.28 2.23 26.94
CA ILE A 15 -4.23 1.76 25.54
C ILE A 15 -3.84 2.92 24.62
N LYS A 16 -2.82 2.69 23.78
CA LYS A 16 -2.40 3.65 22.76
C LYS A 16 -2.97 3.29 21.39
N SER A 17 -3.68 4.22 20.77
CA SER A 17 -4.39 3.97 19.52
C SER A 17 -4.36 5.20 18.63
N GLY A 18 -3.88 5.07 17.38
CA GLY A 18 -3.76 6.19 16.47
C GLY A 18 -3.44 5.81 15.03
N PHE A 19 -3.30 6.83 14.18
CA PHE A 19 -3.03 6.68 12.75
C PHE A 19 -1.59 7.03 12.41
N ALA A 20 -0.94 6.17 11.61
CA ALA A 20 0.42 6.38 11.12
C ALA A 20 0.46 6.38 9.58
N ALA A 21 0.89 7.47 8.95
CA ALA A 21 1.06 7.51 7.49
C ALA A 21 2.42 6.94 7.09
N ILE A 22 2.45 6.04 6.10
CA ILE A 22 3.70 5.61 5.47
C ILE A 22 3.91 6.38 4.16
N ILE A 23 4.91 7.25 4.14
CA ILE A 23 5.21 8.15 3.02
C ILE A 23 6.61 7.87 2.47
N GLY A 24 6.80 8.11 1.18
CA GLY A 24 8.10 7.99 0.54
C GLY A 24 7.96 7.82 -0.96
N ARG A 25 9.07 7.92 -1.68
CA ARG A 25 9.09 7.73 -3.14
C ARG A 25 8.60 6.32 -3.53
N PRO A 26 8.24 6.09 -4.81
CA PRO A 26 8.02 4.73 -5.30
C PRO A 26 9.22 3.82 -5.01
N ASN A 27 8.97 2.53 -4.76
CA ASN A 27 9.96 1.47 -4.58
C ASN A 27 10.87 1.51 -3.33
N VAL A 28 10.71 2.49 -2.43
CA VAL A 28 11.46 2.55 -1.14
C VAL A 28 11.08 1.43 -0.16
N GLY A 29 10.04 0.64 -0.45
CA GLY A 29 9.65 -0.53 0.35
C GLY A 29 8.48 -0.34 1.33
N LYS A 30 7.64 0.69 1.14
CA LYS A 30 6.44 0.95 1.98
C LYS A 30 5.56 -0.27 2.20
N SER A 31 5.04 -0.87 1.13
CA SER A 31 4.16 -2.03 1.22
C SER A 31 4.89 -3.29 1.70
N THR A 32 6.22 -3.39 1.50
CA THR A 32 7.04 -4.47 2.08
C THR A 32 7.10 -4.33 3.60
N LEU A 33 7.37 -3.12 4.10
CA LEU A 33 7.36 -2.83 5.53
C LEU A 33 5.99 -3.12 6.13
N MET A 34 4.92 -2.70 5.45
CA MET A 34 3.56 -2.94 5.91
C MET A 34 3.27 -4.43 6.09
N ASN A 35 3.50 -5.22 5.05
CA ASN A 35 3.26 -6.67 5.10
C ASN A 35 4.13 -7.36 6.17
N ARG A 36 5.33 -6.82 6.43
CA ARG A 36 6.24 -7.33 7.45
C ARG A 36 5.70 -7.06 8.85
N ILE A 37 5.33 -5.82 9.17
CA ILE A 37 4.77 -5.45 10.49
C ILE A 37 3.47 -6.20 10.77
N ILE A 38 2.61 -6.30 9.77
CA ILE A 38 1.32 -6.98 9.87
C ILE A 38 1.46 -8.52 9.91
N GLY A 39 2.56 -9.07 9.39
CA GLY A 39 2.77 -10.51 9.28
C GLY A 39 1.90 -11.20 8.22
N GLN A 40 1.15 -10.44 7.42
CA GLN A 40 0.30 -10.94 6.35
C GLN A 40 0.48 -10.10 5.08
N LYS A 41 0.27 -10.71 3.92
CA LYS A 41 0.36 -10.01 2.64
C LYS A 41 -0.96 -9.32 2.30
N ILE A 42 -1.07 -8.06 2.69
CA ILE A 42 -2.26 -7.23 2.50
C ILE A 42 -2.05 -6.21 1.38
N ALA A 43 -0.90 -5.55 1.36
CA ALA A 43 -0.54 -4.58 0.33
C ALA A 43 0.27 -5.26 -0.79
N ILE A 44 -0.01 -4.90 -2.04
CA ILE A 44 0.75 -5.46 -3.15
C ILE A 44 2.14 -4.86 -3.28
N THR A 45 3.07 -5.65 -3.79
CA THR A 45 4.48 -5.30 -3.92
C THR A 45 4.96 -5.54 -5.34
N SER A 46 5.63 -4.56 -5.93
CA SER A 46 6.35 -4.72 -7.18
C SER A 46 7.52 -3.75 -7.26
N ASN A 47 8.52 -4.07 -8.07
CA ASN A 47 9.63 -3.18 -8.37
C ASN A 47 9.26 -2.06 -9.35
N LYS A 48 8.01 -2.03 -9.84
CA LYS A 48 7.52 -1.01 -10.75
C LYS A 48 6.98 0.19 -10.00
N PRO A 49 7.23 1.41 -10.49
CA PRO A 49 6.64 2.60 -9.91
C PRO A 49 5.11 2.54 -10.01
N GLN A 50 4.42 3.30 -9.17
CA GLN A 50 2.95 3.34 -9.09
C GLN A 50 2.31 1.98 -8.74
N THR A 51 3.00 1.18 -7.91
CA THR A 51 2.46 -0.08 -7.38
C THR A 51 1.24 0.19 -6.50
N THR A 52 1.31 0.98 -5.42
CA THR A 52 0.14 1.38 -4.63
C THR A 52 -0.58 2.56 -5.27
N ARG A 53 -1.90 2.45 -5.48
CA ARG A 53 -2.73 3.50 -6.11
C ARG A 53 -3.86 4.04 -5.24
N ASN A 54 -4.35 3.25 -4.29
CA ASN A 54 -5.37 3.64 -3.33
C ASN A 54 -4.74 3.86 -1.96
N ARG A 55 -5.42 4.64 -1.10
CA ARG A 55 -5.14 4.62 0.33
C ARG A 55 -5.60 3.27 0.89
N ILE A 56 -4.74 2.57 1.61
CA ILE A 56 -5.07 1.30 2.25
C ILE A 56 -4.91 1.47 3.75
N GLN A 57 -5.92 1.07 4.52
CA GLN A 57 -5.79 1.00 5.97
C GLN A 57 -5.44 -0.42 6.36
N THR A 58 -4.36 -0.55 7.12
CA THR A 58 -3.96 -1.81 7.72
C THR A 58 -3.73 -1.61 9.20
N VAL A 59 -4.18 -2.58 9.98
CA VAL A 59 -4.29 -2.45 11.42
C VAL A 59 -3.32 -3.43 12.06
N TYR A 60 -2.43 -2.90 12.89
CA TYR A 60 -1.58 -3.68 13.77
C TYR A 60 -2.11 -3.53 15.20
N THR A 61 -2.38 -4.65 15.87
CA THR A 61 -2.88 -4.68 17.24
C THR A 61 -1.96 -5.56 18.09
N ASP A 62 -1.57 -5.06 19.26
CA ASP A 62 -0.91 -5.82 20.31
C ASP A 62 -1.40 -5.41 21.71
N ASP A 63 -0.72 -5.87 22.75
CA ASP A 63 -1.07 -5.61 24.15
C ASP A 63 -0.97 -4.12 24.55
N ARG A 64 -0.25 -3.30 23.78
CA ARG A 64 -0.09 -1.85 24.02
C ARG A 64 -1.22 -1.05 23.37
N GLY A 65 -1.81 -1.57 22.29
CA GLY A 65 -2.95 -0.98 21.62
C GLY A 65 -2.94 -1.20 20.11
N GLN A 66 -3.27 -0.15 19.35
CA GLN A 66 -3.56 -0.28 17.91
C GLN A 66 -2.88 0.81 17.07
N ILE A 67 -2.19 0.39 16.01
CA ILE A 67 -1.65 1.29 15.00
C ILE A 67 -2.44 1.08 13.72
N VAL A 68 -3.16 2.13 13.29
CA VAL A 68 -3.82 2.15 11.99
C VAL A 68 -2.88 2.77 10.98
N PHE A 69 -2.21 1.93 10.21
CA PHE A 69 -1.34 2.39 9.15
C PHE A 69 -2.14 2.81 7.92
N LEU A 70 -1.80 3.98 7.38
CA LEU A 70 -2.31 4.47 6.12
C LEU A 70 -1.20 4.32 5.06
N ASP A 71 -1.28 3.26 4.24
CA ASP A 71 -0.42 3.10 3.06
C ASP A 71 -0.92 4.04 1.97
N THR A 72 -0.01 4.87 1.46
CA THR A 72 -0.34 5.88 0.46
C THR A 72 0.39 5.60 -0.86
N PRO A 73 -0.19 6.00 -1.99
CA PRO A 73 0.54 6.07 -3.25
C PRO A 73 1.85 6.86 -3.10
N GLY A 74 2.90 6.43 -3.79
CA GLY A 74 4.16 7.18 -3.77
C GLY A 74 3.97 8.60 -4.32
N ILE A 75 4.51 9.60 -3.62
CA ILE A 75 4.45 11.00 -4.04
C ILE A 75 5.34 11.19 -5.27
N HIS A 76 4.76 11.72 -6.35
CA HIS A 76 5.44 12.00 -7.62
C HIS A 76 4.64 13.02 -8.44
N LYS A 77 5.26 13.62 -9.47
CA LYS A 77 4.57 14.56 -10.35
C LYS A 77 3.47 13.86 -11.15
N ALA A 78 2.22 14.31 -10.97
CA ALA A 78 1.06 13.81 -11.71
C ALA A 78 1.16 14.11 -13.22
N LYS A 79 0.65 13.19 -14.04
CA LYS A 79 0.63 13.29 -15.51
C LYS A 79 -0.76 13.08 -16.13
N ASN A 80 -1.72 12.64 -15.32
CA ASN A 80 -3.11 12.33 -15.67
C ASN A 80 -3.96 12.36 -14.39
N LYS A 81 -5.28 12.24 -14.53
CA LYS A 81 -6.19 12.30 -13.38
C LYS A 81 -5.97 11.20 -12.34
N LEU A 82 -5.57 9.99 -12.76
CA LEU A 82 -5.16 8.94 -11.82
C LEU A 82 -3.96 9.38 -10.96
N GLY A 83 -2.97 10.02 -11.59
CA GLY A 83 -1.82 10.58 -10.89
C GLY A 83 -2.20 11.71 -9.93
N GLU A 84 -3.13 12.58 -10.34
CA GLU A 84 -3.67 13.64 -9.46
C GLU A 84 -4.40 13.05 -8.25
N TYR A 85 -5.23 12.02 -8.45
CA TYR A 85 -5.86 11.27 -7.37
C TYR A 85 -4.82 10.69 -6.40
N MET A 86 -3.77 10.05 -6.94
CA MET A 86 -2.72 9.44 -6.13
C MET A 86 -1.95 10.46 -5.29
N VAL A 87 -1.63 11.63 -5.86
CA VAL A 87 -0.95 12.72 -5.13
C VAL A 87 -1.87 13.28 -4.05
N GLY A 88 -3.13 13.59 -4.39
CA GLY A 88 -4.10 14.09 -3.42
C GLY A 88 -4.34 13.12 -2.26
N ALA A 89 -4.38 11.81 -2.54
CA ALA A 89 -4.48 10.78 -1.51
C ALA A 89 -3.30 10.82 -0.52
N ALA A 90 -2.08 10.97 -1.02
CA ALA A 90 -0.89 11.05 -0.18
C ALA A 90 -0.87 12.36 0.62
N GLU A 91 -1.12 13.51 -0.02
CA GLU A 91 -1.06 14.83 0.63
C GLU A 91 -2.09 14.99 1.75
N LYS A 92 -3.32 14.50 1.55
CA LYS A 92 -4.37 14.56 2.56
C LYS A 92 -4.08 13.64 3.73
N THR A 93 -3.58 12.44 3.46
CA THR A 93 -3.24 11.47 4.51
C THR A 93 -2.19 12.05 5.47
N ILE A 94 -1.23 12.81 4.96
CA ILE A 94 -0.20 13.46 5.78
C ILE A 94 -0.78 14.44 6.80
N ASP A 95 -1.87 15.14 6.46
CA ASP A 95 -2.45 16.19 7.31
C ASP A 95 -3.36 15.65 8.43
N GLU A 96 -3.74 14.36 8.36
CA GLU A 96 -4.77 13.76 9.23
C GLU A 96 -4.23 12.70 10.21
N VAL A 97 -2.92 12.45 10.23
CA VAL A 97 -2.31 11.37 11.06
C VAL A 97 -1.65 11.86 12.34
N ASP A 98 -1.58 10.98 13.34
CA ASP A 98 -0.86 11.22 14.59
C ASP A 98 0.66 11.11 14.41
N LEU A 99 1.13 10.33 13.43
CA LEU A 99 2.55 10.10 13.15
C LEU A 99 2.79 9.95 11.64
N VAL A 100 3.88 10.54 11.13
CA VAL A 100 4.34 10.29 9.76
C VAL A 100 5.62 9.47 9.78
N LEU A 101 5.60 8.35 9.06
CA LEU A 101 6.77 7.53 8.77
C LEU A 101 7.29 7.86 7.38
N TRP A 102 8.42 8.57 7.31
CA TRP A 102 9.05 8.86 6.03
C TRP A 102 10.09 7.79 5.70
N LEU A 103 9.73 6.90 4.76
CA LEU A 103 10.62 5.86 4.27
C LEU A 103 11.52 6.35 3.13
N VAL A 104 12.82 6.13 3.30
CA VAL A 104 13.87 6.40 2.31
C VAL A 104 14.75 5.17 2.09
N GLU A 105 15.52 5.17 1.00
CA GLU A 105 16.59 4.20 0.78
C GLU A 105 17.90 4.69 1.44
N PRO A 106 18.88 3.81 1.70
CA PRO A 106 20.07 4.15 2.46
C PRO A 106 21.10 4.82 1.53
N SER A 107 20.82 6.07 1.16
CA SER A 107 21.62 6.89 0.26
C SER A 107 21.95 8.22 0.92
N SER A 108 23.21 8.65 0.84
CA SER A 108 23.62 9.99 1.25
C SER A 108 23.21 11.07 0.24
N PHE A 109 22.86 10.68 -0.98
CA PHE A 109 22.32 11.59 -1.99
C PHE A 109 20.82 11.78 -1.80
N ILE A 110 20.42 13.01 -1.46
CA ILE A 110 19.03 13.46 -1.35
C ILE A 110 18.68 14.15 -2.66
N GLY A 111 17.92 13.46 -3.52
CA GLY A 111 17.53 14.00 -4.83
C GLY A 111 16.22 14.80 -4.78
N ALA A 112 15.88 15.45 -5.89
CA ALA A 112 14.70 16.32 -6.02
C ALA A 112 13.36 15.68 -5.57
N GLY A 113 13.20 14.36 -5.72
CA GLY A 113 12.01 13.66 -5.25
C GLY A 113 11.91 13.59 -3.73
N ASP A 114 13.06 13.44 -3.05
CA ASP A 114 13.14 13.43 -1.59
C ASP A 114 13.06 14.85 -1.04
N GLU A 115 13.67 15.83 -1.73
CA GLU A 115 13.54 17.26 -1.41
C GLU A 115 12.08 17.72 -1.46
N HIS A 116 11.33 17.32 -2.49
CA HIS A 116 9.91 17.66 -2.60
C HIS A 116 9.07 17.10 -1.45
N ILE A 117 9.34 15.86 -1.02
CA ILE A 117 8.67 15.26 0.15
C ILE A 117 9.08 16.03 1.41
N LEU A 118 10.35 16.37 1.57
CA LEU A 118 10.87 17.12 2.71
C LEU A 118 10.23 18.50 2.84
N GLU A 119 10.08 19.23 1.73
CA GLU A 119 9.36 20.51 1.70
C GLU A 119 7.91 20.39 2.20
N ARG A 120 7.24 19.28 1.91
CA ARG A 120 5.90 19.00 2.41
C ARG A 120 5.92 18.63 3.89
N LEU A 121 6.80 17.73 4.31
CA LEU A 121 6.92 17.27 5.69
C LEU A 121 7.33 18.39 6.64
N SER A 122 8.09 19.39 6.19
CA SER A 122 8.44 20.56 6.99
C SER A 122 7.24 21.43 7.40
N LYS A 123 6.07 21.24 6.76
CA LYS A 123 4.84 22.01 7.00
C LYS A 123 3.82 21.24 7.84
N VAL A 124 4.09 19.98 8.16
CA VAL A 124 3.16 19.12 8.91
C VAL A 124 3.30 19.38 10.40
N LYS A 125 2.21 19.20 11.15
CA LYS A 125 2.23 19.36 12.62
C LYS A 125 2.61 18.07 13.34
N SER A 126 2.30 16.93 12.73
CA SER A 126 2.51 15.61 13.30
C SER A 126 4.01 15.30 13.36
N PRO A 127 4.49 14.57 14.39
CA PRO A 127 5.86 14.09 14.44
C PRO A 127 6.21 13.29 13.19
N VAL A 128 7.43 13.48 12.69
CA VAL A 128 7.96 12.74 11.54
C VAL A 128 9.11 11.85 12.01
N VAL A 129 8.96 10.55 11.81
CA VAL A 129 10.03 9.55 12.02
C VAL A 129 10.63 9.21 10.68
N LEU A 130 11.95 9.41 10.55
CA LEU A 130 12.69 8.98 9.38
C LEU A 130 12.96 7.49 9.48
N VAL A 131 12.57 6.73 8.46
CA VAL A 131 12.80 5.30 8.38
C VAL A 131 13.73 5.02 7.21
N ILE A 132 14.98 4.68 7.50
CA ILE A 132 15.99 4.37 6.47
C ILE A 132 15.88 2.87 6.19
N ASN A 133 15.16 2.52 5.14
CA ASN A 133 14.91 1.13 4.78
C ASN A 133 16.05 0.55 3.92
N LYS A 134 16.06 -0.77 3.74
CA LYS A 134 17.01 -1.54 2.91
C LYS A 134 18.46 -1.47 3.38
N ILE A 135 18.69 -1.36 4.70
CA ILE A 135 20.07 -1.32 5.24
C ILE A 135 20.86 -2.60 4.94
N ASP A 136 20.18 -3.70 4.58
CA ASP A 136 20.78 -4.93 4.08
C ASP A 136 21.57 -4.76 2.76
N THR A 137 21.32 -3.66 2.04
CA THR A 137 21.97 -3.35 0.75
C THR A 137 23.27 -2.54 0.87
N ILE A 138 23.61 -2.08 2.08
CA ILE A 138 24.81 -1.29 2.35
C ILE A 138 25.61 -1.89 3.51
N LYS A 139 26.86 -1.46 3.68
CA LYS A 139 27.65 -1.88 4.83
C LYS A 139 27.20 -1.15 6.10
N LYS A 140 27.38 -1.78 7.26
CA LYS A 140 26.95 -1.23 8.55
C LYS A 140 27.59 0.15 8.84
N GLU A 141 28.83 0.34 8.42
CA GLU A 141 29.57 1.59 8.62
C GLU A 141 29.01 2.75 7.77
N GLU A 142 28.27 2.45 6.70
CA GLU A 142 27.68 3.44 5.79
C GLU A 142 26.34 3.99 6.31
N VAL A 143 25.71 3.33 7.29
CA VAL A 143 24.41 3.76 7.86
C VAL A 143 24.54 5.10 8.60
N LEU A 144 25.60 5.29 9.40
CA LEU A 144 25.81 6.52 10.17
C LEU A 144 25.99 7.77 9.29
N PRO A 145 26.80 7.74 8.21
CA PRO A 145 26.84 8.82 7.22
C PRO A 145 25.46 9.17 6.64
N VAL A 146 24.63 8.18 6.29
CA VAL A 146 23.28 8.44 5.76
C VAL A 146 22.41 9.15 6.80
N ILE A 147 22.42 8.69 8.06
CA ILE A 147 21.69 9.34 9.15
C ILE A 147 22.10 10.80 9.31
N ALA A 148 23.41 11.08 9.27
CA ALA A 148 23.95 12.43 9.44
C ALA A 148 23.45 13.38 8.34
N GLU A 149 23.42 12.93 7.07
CA GLU A 149 22.94 13.73 5.94
C GLU A 149 21.47 14.15 6.11
N TYR A 150 20.59 13.20 6.44
CA TYR A 150 19.17 13.52 6.62
C TYR A 150 18.94 14.42 7.84
N LYS A 151 19.66 14.19 8.95
CA LYS A 151 19.56 15.02 10.17
C LYS A 151 19.87 16.49 9.91
N ASN A 152 20.70 16.80 8.92
CA ASN A 152 20.99 18.18 8.53
C ASN A 152 19.86 18.88 7.76
N LYS A 153 18.83 18.14 7.30
CA LYS A 153 17.77 18.68 6.46
C LYS A 153 16.46 18.98 7.20
N MET A 154 16.15 18.21 8.23
CA MET A 154 14.93 18.35 9.02
C MET A 154 15.16 17.77 10.41
N ASP A 155 14.52 18.36 11.42
CA ASP A 155 14.48 17.79 12.76
C ASP A 155 13.43 16.67 12.80
N PHE A 156 13.89 15.43 12.90
CA PHE A 156 13.01 14.26 13.00
C PHE A 156 12.76 13.92 14.46
N ALA A 157 11.55 13.40 14.73
CA ALA A 157 11.19 12.93 16.06
C ALA A 157 12.06 11.73 16.48
N GLU A 158 12.29 10.78 15.55
CA GLU A 158 13.23 9.66 15.67
C GLU A 158 13.80 9.32 14.27
N ILE A 159 14.94 8.63 14.24
CA ILE A 159 15.52 8.06 13.01
C ILE A 159 15.76 6.57 13.24
N VAL A 160 15.11 5.72 12.44
CA VAL A 160 15.15 4.26 12.60
C VAL A 160 15.66 3.59 11.33
N PRO A 161 16.90 3.06 11.31
CA PRO A 161 17.38 2.23 10.22
C PRO A 161 16.78 0.82 10.28
N ILE A 162 16.21 0.34 9.18
CA ILE A 162 15.56 -0.98 9.10
C ILE A 162 15.89 -1.73 7.81
N SER A 163 15.63 -3.03 7.80
CA SER A 163 15.37 -3.78 6.58
C SER A 163 14.00 -4.43 6.66
N ALA A 164 13.05 -3.92 5.87
CA ALA A 164 11.75 -4.58 5.70
C ALA A 164 11.89 -5.98 5.07
N TYR A 165 12.97 -6.23 4.31
CA TYR A 165 13.21 -7.50 3.63
C TYR A 165 13.53 -8.62 4.61
N ASP A 166 14.49 -8.42 5.52
CA ASP A 166 14.92 -9.45 6.48
C ASP A 166 14.33 -9.28 7.90
N GLY A 167 13.72 -8.12 8.19
CA GLY A 167 13.04 -7.81 9.45
C GLY A 167 13.92 -7.05 10.45
N THR A 168 15.17 -6.75 10.11
CA THR A 168 16.08 -6.02 10.99
C THR A 168 15.48 -4.67 11.37
N GLY A 169 15.36 -4.40 12.67
CA GLY A 169 14.88 -3.12 13.22
C GLY A 169 13.38 -2.85 13.08
N THR A 170 12.57 -3.79 12.56
CA THR A 170 11.14 -3.53 12.39
C THR A 170 10.38 -3.53 13.70
N ASP A 171 10.79 -4.35 14.67
CA ASP A 171 10.18 -4.36 16.00
C ASP A 171 10.51 -3.07 16.77
N ASP A 172 11.77 -2.62 16.70
CA ASP A 172 12.20 -1.33 17.24
C ASP A 172 11.42 -0.15 16.62
N LEU A 173 11.09 -0.23 15.32
CA LEU A 173 10.24 0.76 14.66
C LEU A 173 8.81 0.76 15.22
N VAL A 174 8.23 -0.42 15.47
CA VAL A 174 6.90 -0.54 16.10
C VAL A 174 6.92 0.08 17.50
N ASP A 175 7.96 -0.20 18.30
CA ASP A 175 8.16 0.41 19.62
C ASP A 175 8.22 1.93 19.54
N VAL A 176 8.97 2.46 18.56
CA VAL A 176 9.04 3.90 18.29
C VAL A 176 7.66 4.46 17.92
N ILE A 177 6.90 3.79 17.05
CA ILE A 177 5.56 4.25 16.65
C ILE A 177 4.65 4.38 17.88
N PHE A 178 4.62 3.38 18.76
CA PHE A 178 3.82 3.42 19.99
C PHE A 178 4.22 4.53 20.96
N LYS A 179 5.45 5.08 20.91
CA LYS A 179 5.79 6.26 21.72
C LYS A 179 4.92 7.46 21.36
N TYR A 180 4.57 7.60 20.09
CA TYR A 180 3.85 8.75 19.53
C TYR A 180 2.34 8.54 19.37
N MET A 181 1.85 7.30 19.48
CA MET A 181 0.41 7.04 19.46
C MET A 181 -0.28 7.67 20.69
N PRO A 182 -1.40 8.39 20.50
CA PRO A 182 -2.15 8.97 21.61
C PRO A 182 -2.85 7.87 22.43
N TYR A 183 -3.20 8.18 23.68
CA TYR A 183 -4.09 7.32 24.45
C TYR A 183 -5.51 7.45 23.90
N GLY A 184 -6.15 6.31 23.66
CA GLY A 184 -7.48 6.28 23.07
C GLY A 184 -8.02 4.87 22.85
N PRO A 185 -9.32 4.75 22.52
CA PRO A 185 -9.92 3.46 22.21
C PRO A 185 -9.34 2.89 20.91
N MET A 186 -9.36 1.57 20.78
CA MET A 186 -9.09 0.91 19.50
C MET A 186 -10.14 1.33 18.46
N PHE A 187 -9.72 1.53 17.21
CA PHE A 187 -10.61 1.91 16.09
C PHE A 187 -11.28 0.70 15.44
N TYR A 188 -10.65 -0.47 15.54
CA TYR A 188 -11.09 -1.73 14.95
C TYR A 188 -11.02 -2.87 15.97
N ASP A 189 -11.76 -3.95 15.69
CA ASP A 189 -11.69 -5.20 16.44
C ASP A 189 -10.27 -5.80 16.38
N GLU A 190 -9.88 -6.55 17.42
CA GLU A 190 -8.50 -7.05 17.61
C GLU A 190 -7.99 -7.92 16.44
N ASP A 191 -8.88 -8.62 15.74
CA ASP A 191 -8.58 -9.51 14.61
C ASP A 191 -8.63 -8.80 13.25
N THR A 192 -9.02 -7.53 13.21
CA THR A 192 -9.05 -6.75 11.98
C THR A 192 -7.64 -6.41 11.55
N VAL A 193 -7.29 -6.80 10.33
CA VAL A 193 -5.98 -6.51 9.72
C VAL A 193 -6.07 -5.44 8.62
N THR A 194 -7.23 -5.28 7.99
CA THR A 194 -7.46 -4.27 6.95
C THR A 194 -8.94 -3.97 6.78
N ASP A 195 -9.26 -2.74 6.36
CA ASP A 195 -10.62 -2.30 6.01
C ASP A 195 -11.04 -2.72 4.59
N GLN A 196 -10.14 -3.31 3.82
CA GLN A 196 -10.41 -3.63 2.42
C GLN A 196 -11.32 -4.86 2.26
N PRO A 197 -12.39 -4.75 1.46
CA PRO A 197 -13.16 -5.90 1.04
C PRO A 197 -12.28 -6.94 0.34
N MET A 198 -12.47 -8.22 0.65
CA MET A 198 -11.70 -9.34 0.08
C MET A 198 -11.59 -9.30 -1.46
N ARG A 199 -12.66 -8.86 -2.15
CA ARG A 199 -12.65 -8.70 -3.62
C ARG A 199 -11.60 -7.70 -4.11
N GLN A 200 -11.31 -6.64 -3.34
CA GLN A 200 -10.29 -5.65 -3.70
C GLN A 200 -8.90 -6.24 -3.51
N ILE A 201 -8.64 -6.94 -2.41
CA ILE A 201 -7.37 -7.65 -2.20
C ILE A 201 -7.10 -8.65 -3.33
N VAL A 202 -8.13 -9.40 -3.76
CA VAL A 202 -8.02 -10.32 -4.91
C VAL A 202 -7.73 -9.57 -6.22
N ALA A 203 -8.39 -8.43 -6.48
CA ALA A 203 -8.11 -7.62 -7.66
C ALA A 203 -6.65 -7.14 -7.68
N GLU A 204 -6.17 -6.70 -6.51
CA GLU A 204 -4.82 -6.22 -6.30
C GLU A 204 -3.79 -7.35 -6.50
N ILE A 205 -4.02 -8.56 -6.01
CA ILE A 205 -3.15 -9.71 -6.28
C ILE A 205 -3.02 -9.98 -7.78
N VAL A 206 -4.14 -9.98 -8.52
CA VAL A 206 -4.11 -10.14 -9.98
C VAL A 206 -3.33 -8.99 -10.64
N ARG A 207 -3.53 -7.76 -10.18
CA ARG A 207 -2.81 -6.58 -10.66
C ARG A 207 -1.31 -6.70 -10.39
N GLU A 208 -0.91 -7.14 -9.20
CA GLU A 208 0.49 -7.39 -8.84
C GLU A 208 1.14 -8.37 -9.81
N LYS A 209 0.47 -9.48 -10.12
CA LYS A 209 1.01 -10.48 -11.07
C LYS A 209 1.07 -9.94 -12.49
N ALA A 210 0.14 -9.08 -12.88
CA ALA A 210 0.23 -8.37 -14.14
C ALA A 210 1.39 -7.35 -14.14
N LEU A 211 1.61 -6.61 -13.05
CA LEU A 211 2.75 -5.71 -12.91
C LEU A 211 4.08 -6.46 -13.11
N HIS A 212 4.26 -7.60 -12.44
CA HIS A 212 5.48 -8.42 -12.57
C HIS A 212 5.66 -9.09 -13.94
N ALA A 213 4.57 -9.44 -14.62
CA ALA A 213 4.63 -10.24 -15.84
C ALA A 213 4.72 -9.42 -17.13
N LEU A 214 4.15 -8.21 -17.12
CA LEU A 214 4.16 -7.29 -18.26
C LEU A 214 5.45 -6.46 -18.22
N ASP A 215 5.73 -5.65 -19.24
CA ASP A 215 6.91 -4.77 -19.31
C ASP A 215 6.56 -3.41 -19.93
N GLU A 216 7.53 -2.51 -19.92
CA GLU A 216 7.41 -1.16 -20.50
C GLU A 216 6.24 -0.37 -19.89
N GLU A 217 5.45 0.28 -20.75
CA GLU A 217 4.33 1.15 -20.37
C GLU A 217 3.04 0.40 -20.04
N VAL A 218 2.90 -0.85 -20.48
CA VAL A 218 1.67 -1.64 -20.37
C VAL A 218 1.18 -1.76 -18.91
N PRO A 219 2.02 -2.13 -17.92
CA PRO A 219 1.57 -2.29 -16.53
C PRO A 219 1.01 -1.01 -15.90
N HIS A 220 1.41 0.17 -16.38
CA HIS A 220 0.93 1.44 -15.83
C HIS A 220 -0.46 1.83 -16.37
N GLY A 221 -0.89 1.21 -17.46
CA GLY A 221 -2.19 1.46 -18.10
C GLY A 221 -3.29 0.47 -17.73
N ILE A 222 -3.07 -0.42 -16.75
CA ILE A 222 -4.06 -1.45 -16.37
C ILE A 222 -4.83 -1.11 -15.09
N ALA A 223 -6.06 -1.63 -15.00
CA ALA A 223 -6.82 -1.78 -13.76
C ALA A 223 -7.40 -3.20 -13.70
N VAL A 224 -7.72 -3.70 -12.52
CA VAL A 224 -8.36 -5.02 -12.36
C VAL A 224 -9.67 -4.85 -11.61
N VAL A 225 -10.72 -5.48 -12.12
CA VAL A 225 -12.05 -5.49 -11.49
C VAL A 225 -12.49 -6.93 -11.27
N ILE A 226 -13.03 -7.24 -10.09
CA ILE A 226 -13.69 -8.53 -9.84
C ILE A 226 -15.15 -8.42 -10.28
N ASP A 227 -15.49 -9.10 -11.36
CA ASP A 227 -16.85 -9.15 -11.90
C ASP A 227 -17.74 -10.04 -11.03
N SER A 228 -17.20 -11.17 -10.54
CA SER A 228 -17.92 -12.09 -9.66
C SER A 228 -16.96 -12.84 -8.72
N MET A 229 -17.40 -13.07 -7.48
CA MET A 229 -16.68 -13.88 -6.49
C MET A 229 -17.69 -14.65 -5.64
N LYS A 230 -17.76 -15.97 -5.82
CA LYS A 230 -18.79 -16.82 -5.18
C LYS A 230 -18.19 -18.13 -4.68
N LYS A 231 -18.44 -18.47 -3.41
CA LYS A 231 -18.15 -19.81 -2.89
C LYS A 231 -19.08 -20.82 -3.57
N ARG A 232 -18.51 -21.91 -4.09
CA ARG A 232 -19.29 -22.97 -4.74
C ARG A 232 -20.01 -23.81 -3.69
N LYS A 233 -21.33 -23.96 -3.84
CA LYS A 233 -22.15 -24.73 -2.88
C LYS A 233 -21.59 -26.15 -2.70
N GLY A 234 -21.40 -26.54 -1.45
CA GLY A 234 -20.92 -27.88 -1.07
C GLY A 234 -19.48 -28.21 -1.43
N LYS A 235 -18.65 -27.23 -1.85
CA LYS A 235 -17.23 -27.45 -2.19
C LYS A 235 -16.36 -26.37 -1.55
N LYS A 236 -15.15 -26.74 -1.11
CA LYS A 236 -14.11 -25.81 -0.65
C LYS A 236 -13.41 -25.14 -1.85
N ILE A 237 -14.20 -24.51 -2.71
CA ILE A 237 -13.77 -23.85 -3.95
C ILE A 237 -14.47 -22.49 -4.07
N THR A 238 -13.73 -21.45 -4.41
CA THR A 238 -14.27 -20.13 -4.78
C THR A 238 -14.13 -19.90 -6.29
N ASP A 239 -15.23 -19.56 -6.94
CA ASP A 239 -15.28 -19.13 -8.34
C ASP A 239 -15.06 -17.62 -8.41
N ILE A 240 -14.07 -17.19 -9.22
CA ILE A 240 -13.71 -15.78 -9.38
C ILE A 240 -13.62 -15.45 -10.86
N ASP A 241 -14.42 -14.48 -11.30
CA ASP A 241 -14.30 -13.86 -12.61
C ASP A 241 -13.72 -12.46 -12.43
N ALA A 242 -12.59 -12.19 -13.10
CA ALA A 242 -11.92 -10.89 -13.04
C ALA A 242 -11.60 -10.36 -14.44
N THR A 243 -11.73 -9.06 -14.63
CA THR A 243 -11.40 -8.37 -15.87
C THR A 243 -10.17 -7.48 -15.65
N ILE A 244 -9.12 -7.69 -16.45
CA ILE A 244 -8.02 -6.75 -16.63
C ILE A 244 -8.43 -5.71 -17.68
N ILE A 245 -8.53 -4.47 -17.26
CA ILE A 245 -8.82 -3.31 -18.11
C ILE A 245 -7.51 -2.74 -18.64
N CYS A 246 -7.45 -2.35 -19.91
CA CYS A 246 -6.33 -1.63 -20.50
C CYS A 246 -6.80 -0.53 -21.46
N GLU A 247 -5.93 0.42 -21.81
CA GLU A 247 -6.31 1.60 -22.61
C GLU A 247 -6.30 1.38 -24.13
N ARG A 248 -5.50 0.41 -24.61
CA ARG A 248 -5.22 0.23 -26.05
C ARG A 248 -5.40 -1.22 -26.47
N GLU A 249 -5.85 -1.45 -27.69
CA GLU A 249 -5.95 -2.81 -28.28
C GLU A 249 -4.57 -3.47 -28.41
N SER A 250 -3.52 -2.70 -28.68
CA SER A 250 -2.14 -3.21 -28.65
C SER A 250 -1.77 -3.79 -27.29
N HIS A 251 -2.11 -3.09 -26.20
CA HIS A 251 -1.88 -3.56 -24.83
C HIS A 251 -2.69 -4.82 -24.53
N LYS A 252 -3.94 -4.91 -24.98
CA LYS A 252 -4.74 -6.12 -24.85
C LYS A 252 -4.05 -7.32 -25.52
N GLY A 253 -3.49 -7.14 -26.71
CA GLY A 253 -2.69 -8.18 -27.38
C GLY A 253 -1.50 -8.64 -26.53
N ILE A 254 -0.76 -7.71 -25.93
CA ILE A 254 0.40 -7.99 -25.05
C ILE A 254 -0.03 -8.74 -23.77
N ILE A 255 -1.10 -8.27 -23.11
CA ILE A 255 -1.63 -8.87 -21.89
C ILE A 255 -2.10 -10.31 -22.13
N ILE A 256 -2.71 -10.58 -23.29
CA ILE A 256 -3.11 -11.93 -23.68
C ILE A 256 -1.87 -12.78 -24.00
N GLY A 257 -0.94 -12.23 -24.79
CA GLY A 257 0.24 -12.92 -25.27
C GLY A 257 -0.07 -13.98 -26.34
N LYS A 258 0.98 -14.45 -27.03
CA LYS A 258 0.85 -15.47 -28.09
C LYS A 258 0.18 -16.73 -27.53
N GLY A 259 -0.97 -17.10 -28.10
CA GLY A 259 -1.77 -18.26 -27.65
C GLY A 259 -2.31 -18.14 -26.21
N GLY A 260 -2.44 -16.93 -25.67
CA GLY A 260 -2.90 -16.72 -24.29
C GLY A 260 -1.82 -16.98 -23.22
N SER A 261 -0.56 -17.15 -23.62
CA SER A 261 0.54 -17.52 -22.70
C SER A 261 0.75 -16.51 -21.57
N MET A 262 0.67 -15.20 -21.85
CA MET A 262 0.89 -14.16 -20.84
C MET A 262 -0.26 -14.11 -19.84
N LEU A 263 -1.51 -14.15 -20.32
CA LEU A 263 -2.68 -14.18 -19.44
C LEU A 263 -2.71 -15.44 -18.58
N LYS A 264 -2.27 -16.58 -19.13
CA LYS A 264 -2.10 -17.83 -18.37
C LYS A 264 -1.03 -17.70 -17.29
N LYS A 265 0.11 -17.04 -17.56
CA LYS A 265 1.17 -16.77 -16.57
C LYS A 265 0.63 -15.91 -15.43
N ILE A 266 -0.03 -14.80 -15.74
CA ILE A 266 -0.67 -13.90 -14.75
C ILE A 266 -1.67 -14.68 -13.89
N GLY A 267 -2.62 -15.38 -14.53
CA GLY A 267 -3.66 -16.13 -13.84
C GLY A 267 -3.15 -17.28 -12.99
N THR A 268 -2.11 -17.99 -13.43
CA THR A 268 -1.52 -19.10 -12.66
C THR A 268 -0.88 -18.59 -11.38
N ASN A 269 -0.08 -17.52 -11.48
CA ASN A 269 0.59 -16.92 -10.33
C ASN A 269 -0.39 -16.25 -9.37
N ALA A 270 -1.42 -15.57 -9.90
CA ALA A 270 -2.44 -14.92 -9.08
C ALA A 270 -3.27 -15.96 -8.33
N ARG A 271 -3.71 -17.02 -9.02
CA ARG A 271 -4.49 -18.11 -8.40
C ARG A 271 -3.74 -18.75 -7.24
N PHE A 272 -2.45 -19.02 -7.38
CA PHE A 272 -1.64 -19.60 -6.29
C PHE A 272 -1.69 -18.75 -5.01
N GLU A 273 -1.58 -17.44 -5.15
CA GLU A 273 -1.60 -16.52 -4.01
C GLU A 273 -3.00 -16.33 -3.43
N ILE A 274 -4.02 -16.24 -4.28
CA ILE A 274 -5.42 -16.15 -3.84
C ILE A 274 -5.84 -17.45 -3.12
N GLU A 275 -5.37 -18.63 -3.54
CA GLU A 275 -5.65 -19.90 -2.85
C GLU A 275 -5.08 -19.90 -1.42
N LYS A 276 -3.91 -19.29 -1.21
CA LYS A 276 -3.33 -19.12 0.13
C LYS A 276 -4.13 -18.13 0.96
N LEU A 277 -4.44 -16.96 0.41
CA LEU A 277 -5.21 -15.92 1.09
C LEU A 277 -6.60 -16.42 1.54
N LEU A 278 -7.27 -17.20 0.70
CA LEU A 278 -8.62 -17.71 0.97
C LEU A 278 -8.63 -19.08 1.66
N GLU A 279 -7.46 -19.67 1.90
CA GLU A 279 -7.25 -21.03 2.45
C GLU A 279 -8.10 -22.12 1.77
N GLN A 280 -8.34 -21.98 0.47
CA GLN A 280 -9.19 -22.89 -0.32
C GLN A 280 -8.83 -22.85 -1.80
N LYS A 281 -9.37 -23.81 -2.57
CA LYS A 281 -9.14 -23.85 -4.01
C LYS A 281 -9.87 -22.72 -4.74
N VAL A 282 -9.27 -22.23 -5.81
CA VAL A 282 -9.81 -21.09 -6.57
C VAL A 282 -9.92 -21.48 -8.04
N ASN A 283 -11.08 -21.20 -8.63
CA ASN A 283 -11.28 -21.24 -10.07
C ASN A 283 -11.29 -19.79 -10.59
N LEU A 284 -10.11 -19.31 -10.99
CA LEU A 284 -9.91 -17.94 -11.48
C LEU A 284 -10.05 -17.89 -12.99
N LYS A 285 -11.01 -17.10 -13.49
CA LYS A 285 -11.13 -16.73 -14.90
C LYS A 285 -10.73 -15.28 -15.09
N LEU A 286 -9.81 -15.06 -16.03
CA LEU A 286 -9.35 -13.72 -16.40
C LEU A 286 -9.86 -13.33 -17.78
N PHE A 287 -10.38 -12.12 -17.88
CA PHE A 287 -10.79 -11.47 -19.13
C PHE A 287 -9.92 -10.23 -19.35
N VAL A 288 -9.77 -9.80 -20.61
CA VAL A 288 -9.09 -8.56 -20.95
C VAL A 288 -10.02 -7.68 -21.77
N LYS A 289 -10.32 -6.47 -21.30
CA LYS A 289 -11.18 -5.50 -21.98
C LYS A 289 -10.45 -4.19 -22.20
N VAL A 290 -10.71 -3.54 -23.34
CA VAL A 290 -10.20 -2.21 -23.63
C VAL A 290 -11.20 -1.16 -23.16
N LYS A 291 -10.72 -0.20 -22.38
CA LYS A 291 -11.42 1.03 -22.01
C LYS A 291 -10.46 2.19 -22.29
N LYS A 292 -10.69 2.88 -23.41
CA LYS A 292 -9.85 4.01 -23.84
C LYS A 292 -9.86 5.09 -22.77
N GLU A 293 -8.69 5.67 -22.51
CA GLU A 293 -8.50 6.88 -21.67
C GLU A 293 -9.13 6.75 -20.26
N TRP A 294 -9.17 5.54 -19.70
CA TRP A 294 -9.81 5.34 -18.41
C TRP A 294 -9.11 6.10 -17.29
N ARG A 295 -7.79 6.34 -17.39
CA ARG A 295 -7.00 7.10 -16.41
C ARG A 295 -7.32 8.60 -16.38
N ASP A 296 -8.01 9.11 -17.39
CA ASP A 296 -8.44 10.51 -17.50
C ASP A 296 -9.97 10.69 -17.40
N SER A 297 -10.69 9.60 -17.09
CA SER A 297 -12.15 9.59 -16.94
C SER A 297 -12.54 9.43 -15.48
N ASP A 298 -13.05 10.49 -14.84
CA ASP A 298 -13.50 10.47 -13.43
C ASP A 298 -14.54 9.36 -13.17
N PHE A 299 -15.43 9.13 -14.13
CA PHE A 299 -16.43 8.07 -14.06
C PHE A 299 -15.79 6.67 -14.03
N LEU A 300 -14.81 6.41 -14.90
CA LEU A 300 -14.15 5.11 -14.95
C LEU A 300 -13.20 4.92 -13.77
N LEU A 301 -12.50 5.97 -13.34
CA LEU A 301 -11.68 5.98 -12.13
C LEU A 301 -12.51 5.53 -10.92
N LYS A 302 -13.65 6.19 -10.69
CA LYS A 302 -14.59 5.83 -9.63
C LYS A 302 -15.06 4.38 -9.74
N ASN A 303 -15.45 3.92 -10.93
CA ASN A 303 -15.91 2.55 -11.14
C ASN A 303 -14.83 1.49 -10.90
N PHE A 304 -13.55 1.87 -11.02
CA PHE A 304 -12.42 0.99 -10.75
C PHE A 304 -11.89 1.13 -9.32
N GLY A 305 -12.61 1.85 -8.46
CA GLY A 305 -12.29 1.98 -7.04
C GLY A 305 -11.32 3.12 -6.71
N TYR A 306 -11.17 4.10 -7.61
CA TYR A 306 -10.42 5.33 -7.38
C TYR A 306 -11.43 6.47 -7.17
N ASP A 307 -12.02 6.58 -5.97
CA ASP A 307 -13.12 7.51 -5.69
C ASP A 307 -12.70 8.59 -4.69
N ALA A 308 -12.11 9.67 -5.21
CA ALA A 308 -11.67 10.82 -4.43
C ALA A 308 -12.72 11.33 -3.41
N LYS A 309 -14.02 11.28 -3.76
CA LYS A 309 -15.07 11.83 -2.88
C LYS A 309 -15.38 10.96 -1.66
N ASN A 310 -15.11 9.66 -1.75
CA ASN A 310 -15.35 8.72 -0.65
C ASN A 310 -14.06 8.43 0.10
N ASP A 311 -12.93 8.37 -0.62
CA ASP A 311 -11.62 8.07 -0.02
C ASP A 311 -11.04 9.27 0.73
N PHE A 312 -11.51 10.49 0.43
CA PHE A 312 -11.06 11.74 1.04
C PHE A 312 -12.18 12.45 1.83
N LYS A 313 -13.15 11.72 2.40
CA LYS A 313 -14.13 12.31 3.33
C LYS A 313 -13.66 12.27 4.76
#